data_AF-A0A0M9WFG8-F1
#
_entry.id   AF-A0A0M9WFG8-F1
#
_cell.length_a   1.000
_cell.length_b   1.000
_cell.length_c   1.000
_cell.angle_alpha   90.00
_cell.angle_beta   90.00
_cell.angle_gamma   90.00
#
_symmetry.space_group_name_H-M   'P 1'
#
loop_
_entity.id
_entity.type
_entity.pdbx_description
1 polymer ?
#
loop_
_entity_poly.entity_id
_entity_poly.type
_entity_poly.pdbx_seq_one_letter_code
_entity_poly.pdbx_strand_id
1 'polypeptide(L)'
;MSNNSVAIDRKCFSALPEDTIVVSGSSFRSIHKVHKIIKERTEPGIEYLHFKDIRPELAEKFSSKSARLMYCYDTQSMIIKLVSGPHEGVARRIDYAVAQQCLNMGLERSLRPSGSIRLPGVSSKKEADGSWIPTPQIPGRGPWPTMVVEVAVSESHRKLRADADWWFSNSHGAVKVVIIVDVSKEKEKKKRTITFETIILDPTMTLRPLPQRRYKTITRQKITTSREPGRSNQYFSQ
;
A
#
# COMPACT_ATOMS: atom_id res chain seq x y z
N MET A 1 0.16 -7.37 25.61
CA MET A 1 0.02 -6.89 24.22
C MET A 1 -0.04 -5.37 24.25
N SER A 2 0.78 -4.63 23.48
CA SER A 2 0.87 -3.17 23.64
C SER A 2 -0.31 -2.47 22.98
N ASN A 3 -0.96 -1.54 23.69
CA ASN A 3 -2.04 -0.68 23.21
C ASN A 3 -1.72 0.06 21.88
N ASN A 4 -0.43 0.19 21.56
CA ASN A 4 0.07 0.86 20.37
C ASN A 4 -0.18 0.10 19.05
N SER A 5 -0.23 -1.24 19.04
CA SER A 5 -0.40 -1.99 17.78
C SER A 5 -1.83 -1.92 17.26
N VAL A 6 -2.81 -1.99 18.16
CA VAL A 6 -4.23 -1.74 17.82
C VAL A 6 -4.43 -0.31 17.30
N ALA A 7 -3.70 0.67 17.88
CA ALA A 7 -3.72 2.04 17.39
C ALA A 7 -3.15 2.17 15.96
N ILE A 8 -2.13 1.39 15.60
CA ILE A 8 -1.54 1.39 14.25
C ILE A 8 -2.52 0.84 13.22
N ASP A 9 -3.25 -0.23 13.55
CA ASP A 9 -4.28 -0.79 12.67
C ASP A 9 -5.38 0.22 12.36
N ARG A 10 -5.77 1.03 13.36
CA ARG A 10 -6.76 2.10 13.19
C ARG A 10 -6.20 3.34 12.50
N LYS A 11 -4.88 3.57 12.54
CA LYS A 11 -4.23 4.75 11.95
C LYS A 11 -4.53 4.88 10.45
N CYS A 12 -4.52 3.76 9.72
CA CYS A 12 -4.87 3.73 8.29
C CYS A 12 -6.26 4.30 8.00
N PHE A 13 -7.24 4.06 8.88
CA PHE A 13 -8.61 4.57 8.74
C PHE A 13 -8.70 6.05 9.10
N SER A 14 -7.97 6.50 10.11
CA SER A 14 -7.91 7.93 10.47
C SER A 14 -7.15 8.79 9.47
N ALA A 15 -6.29 8.17 8.66
CA ALA A 15 -5.43 8.87 7.72
C ALA A 15 -6.08 9.11 6.34
N LEU A 16 -7.28 8.57 6.11
CA LEU A 16 -7.99 8.65 4.82
C LEU A 16 -8.07 10.10 4.28
N PRO A 17 -7.98 10.28 2.95
CA PRO A 17 -8.21 11.58 2.31
C PRO A 17 -9.62 12.14 2.55
N GLU A 18 -9.78 13.46 2.49
CA GLU A 18 -11.06 14.15 2.74
C GLU A 18 -12.14 13.81 1.70
N ASP A 19 -11.74 13.50 0.46
CA ASP A 19 -12.61 13.09 -0.64
C ASP A 19 -13.00 11.61 -0.60
N THR A 20 -12.67 10.90 0.48
CA THR A 20 -13.09 9.51 0.69
C THR A 20 -14.60 9.41 0.84
N ILE A 21 -15.25 8.60 0.00
CA ILE A 21 -16.68 8.31 0.17
C ILE A 21 -16.88 7.36 1.35
N VAL A 22 -17.63 7.81 2.35
CA VAL A 22 -18.07 6.95 3.46
C VAL A 22 -19.38 6.26 3.08
N VAL A 23 -19.43 4.94 3.28
CA VAL A 23 -20.60 4.11 2.96
C VAL A 23 -21.04 3.34 4.21
N SER A 24 -22.30 3.49 4.60
CA SER A 24 -22.90 2.66 5.66
C SER A 24 -23.25 1.28 5.08
N GLY A 25 -22.72 0.21 5.67
CA GLY A 25 -22.74 -1.11 5.04
C GLY A 25 -23.32 -2.23 5.87
N SER A 26 -24.63 -2.22 6.20
CA SER A 26 -25.25 -3.33 6.95
C SER A 26 -25.63 -4.56 6.10
N SER A 27 -25.56 -4.51 4.75
CA SER A 27 -26.06 -5.59 3.88
C SER A 27 -25.30 -5.81 2.56
N PHE A 28 -25.56 -6.97 1.93
CA PHE A 28 -24.98 -7.41 0.65
C PHE A 28 -25.25 -6.46 -0.53
N ARG A 29 -26.31 -5.64 -0.45
CA ARG A 29 -26.62 -4.58 -1.44
C ARG A 29 -25.48 -3.55 -1.52
N SER A 30 -24.79 -3.29 -0.43
CA SER A 30 -23.67 -2.34 -0.40
C SER A 30 -22.47 -2.85 -1.22
N ILE A 31 -22.23 -4.17 -1.29
CA ILE A 31 -21.18 -4.74 -2.14
C ILE A 31 -21.52 -4.64 -3.63
N HIS A 32 -22.78 -4.84 -4.02
CA HIS A 32 -23.19 -4.61 -5.40
C HIS A 32 -23.03 -3.15 -5.81
N LYS A 33 -23.31 -2.21 -4.89
CA LYS A 33 -23.01 -0.79 -5.07
C LYS A 33 -21.51 -0.54 -5.28
N VAL A 34 -20.63 -1.26 -4.57
CA VAL A 34 -19.17 -1.20 -4.81
C VAL A 34 -18.82 -1.65 -6.22
N HIS A 35 -19.28 -2.84 -6.65
CA HIS A 35 -19.00 -3.31 -8.00
C HIS A 35 -19.51 -2.34 -9.06
N LYS A 36 -20.67 -1.72 -8.81
CA LYS A 36 -21.21 -0.65 -9.66
C LYS A 36 -20.27 0.56 -9.69
N ILE A 37 -19.85 1.10 -8.54
CA ILE A 37 -18.91 2.23 -8.44
C ILE A 37 -17.58 1.92 -9.14
N ILE A 38 -17.02 0.72 -8.89
CA ILE A 38 -15.77 0.26 -9.52
C ILE A 38 -15.94 0.18 -11.05
N LYS A 39 -17.03 -0.44 -11.51
CA LYS A 39 -17.28 -0.71 -12.93
C LYS A 39 -17.60 0.56 -13.71
N GLU A 40 -18.38 1.45 -13.13
CA GLU A 40 -18.85 2.66 -13.80
C GLU A 40 -17.84 3.81 -13.71
N ARG A 41 -16.82 3.71 -12.82
CA ARG A 41 -15.84 4.79 -12.53
C ARG A 41 -16.51 6.16 -12.52
N THR A 42 -17.68 6.21 -11.89
CA THR A 42 -18.68 7.26 -12.10
C THR A 42 -18.20 8.63 -11.66
N GLU A 43 -17.17 8.68 -10.82
CA GLU A 43 -16.60 9.91 -10.28
C GLU A 43 -15.07 9.92 -10.48
N PRO A 44 -14.57 10.69 -11.47
CA PRO A 44 -13.14 10.83 -11.73
C PRO A 44 -12.43 11.43 -10.52
N GLY A 45 -11.42 10.72 -9.99
CA GLY A 45 -10.56 11.21 -8.91
C GLY A 45 -10.79 10.53 -7.56
N ILE A 46 -11.85 9.75 -7.39
CA ILE A 46 -12.08 9.00 -6.15
C ILE A 46 -11.16 7.80 -6.08
N GLU A 47 -10.33 7.76 -5.05
CA GLU A 47 -9.39 6.68 -4.81
C GLU A 47 -9.85 5.76 -3.66
N TYR A 48 -10.68 6.24 -2.74
CA TYR A 48 -11.04 5.50 -1.52
C TYR A 48 -12.55 5.44 -1.27
N LEU A 49 -13.01 4.25 -0.88
CA LEU A 49 -14.31 4.03 -0.26
C LEU A 49 -14.08 3.50 1.16
N HIS A 50 -14.77 4.07 2.15
CA HIS A 50 -14.71 3.64 3.54
C HIS A 50 -16.07 3.12 3.99
N PHE A 51 -16.16 1.82 4.19
CA PHE A 51 -17.34 1.16 4.73
C PHE A 51 -17.30 1.06 6.24
N LYS A 52 -18.41 1.42 6.87
CA LYS A 52 -18.65 1.21 8.29
C LYS A 52 -19.68 0.10 8.49
N ASP A 53 -19.56 -0.60 9.62
CA ASP A 53 -20.48 -1.64 10.08
C ASP A 53 -20.64 -2.82 9.10
N ILE A 54 -19.55 -3.18 8.41
CA ILE A 54 -19.51 -4.35 7.52
C ILE A 54 -19.11 -5.58 8.32
N ARG A 55 -19.94 -6.63 8.21
CA ARG A 55 -19.63 -7.94 8.79
C ARG A 55 -18.40 -8.59 8.15
N PRO A 56 -17.54 -9.28 8.93
CA PRO A 56 -16.31 -9.89 8.41
C PRO A 56 -16.53 -10.84 7.24
N GLU A 57 -17.61 -11.64 7.26
CA GLU A 57 -17.89 -12.63 6.21
C GLU A 57 -18.16 -11.98 4.85
N LEU A 58 -18.64 -10.73 4.86
CA LEU A 58 -18.84 -9.94 3.65
C LEU A 58 -17.53 -9.38 3.10
N ALA A 59 -16.66 -8.89 4.00
CA ALA A 59 -15.33 -8.36 3.65
C ALA A 59 -14.36 -9.44 3.13
N GLU A 60 -14.52 -10.68 3.60
CA GLU A 60 -13.73 -11.83 3.14
C GLU A 60 -14.15 -12.36 1.78
N LYS A 61 -15.44 -12.23 1.44
CA LYS A 61 -15.97 -12.60 0.11
C LYS A 61 -15.67 -11.57 -0.97
N PHE A 62 -15.32 -10.34 -0.60
CA PHE A 62 -15.00 -9.30 -1.58
C PHE A 62 -13.61 -9.53 -2.18
N SER A 63 -13.54 -9.59 -3.51
CA SER A 63 -12.31 -9.65 -4.27
C SER A 63 -12.50 -8.94 -5.60
N SER A 64 -11.53 -8.09 -5.97
CA SER A 64 -11.54 -7.37 -7.24
C SER A 64 -10.11 -7.03 -7.65
N LYS A 65 -9.74 -7.29 -8.91
CA LYS A 65 -8.43 -6.90 -9.45
C LYS A 65 -8.24 -5.38 -9.46
N SER A 66 -9.34 -4.64 -9.62
CA SER A 66 -9.38 -3.18 -9.67
C SER A 66 -9.52 -2.54 -8.29
N ALA A 67 -9.29 -3.28 -7.21
CA ALA A 67 -9.29 -2.73 -5.86
C ALA A 67 -8.21 -3.35 -4.96
N ARG A 68 -7.87 -2.66 -3.87
CA ARG A 68 -7.13 -3.22 -2.72
C ARG A 68 -7.90 -2.99 -1.43
N LEU A 69 -7.78 -3.94 -0.52
CA LEU A 69 -8.61 -3.99 0.68
C LEU A 69 -7.80 -3.86 1.96
N MET A 70 -8.38 -3.15 2.92
CA MET A 70 -8.03 -3.26 4.32
C MET A 70 -9.30 -3.41 5.14
N TYR A 71 -9.37 -4.44 5.97
CA TYR A 71 -10.48 -4.65 6.91
C TYR A 71 -9.98 -4.53 8.35
N CYS A 72 -10.71 -3.83 9.22
CA CYS A 72 -10.46 -3.73 10.66
C CYS A 72 -11.59 -4.45 11.39
N TYR A 73 -11.25 -5.52 12.11
CA TYR A 73 -12.19 -6.38 12.82
C TYR A 73 -12.78 -5.66 14.04
N ASP A 74 -11.98 -4.89 14.77
CA ASP A 74 -12.42 -4.14 15.96
C ASP A 74 -13.53 -3.14 15.68
N THR A 75 -13.43 -2.45 14.54
CA THR A 75 -14.36 -1.38 14.15
C THR A 75 -15.32 -1.81 13.06
N GLN A 76 -15.27 -3.09 12.65
CA GLN A 76 -16.03 -3.64 11.53
C GLN A 76 -16.01 -2.74 10.28
N SER A 77 -14.84 -2.16 10.02
CA SER A 77 -14.66 -1.13 8.98
C SER A 77 -13.82 -1.67 7.83
N MET A 78 -14.16 -1.31 6.59
CA MET A 78 -13.42 -1.72 5.40
C MET A 78 -13.01 -0.51 4.56
N ILE A 79 -11.73 -0.41 4.22
CA ILE A 79 -11.24 0.48 3.18
C ILE A 79 -11.17 -0.32 1.87
N ILE A 80 -11.74 0.24 0.81
CA ILE A 80 -11.52 -0.18 -0.56
C ILE A 80 -10.77 0.93 -1.27
N LYS A 81 -9.53 0.65 -1.65
CA LYS A 81 -8.75 1.50 -2.55
C LYS A 81 -9.07 1.12 -3.99
N LEU A 82 -9.42 2.09 -4.81
CA LEU A 82 -9.73 1.93 -6.23
C LEU A 82 -8.44 2.00 -7.04
N VAL A 83 -8.11 0.91 -7.73
CA VAL A 83 -6.87 0.79 -8.50
C VAL A 83 -7.10 1.33 -9.92
N SER A 84 -6.32 2.34 -10.29
CA SER A 84 -6.35 2.96 -11.62
C SER A 84 -5.28 2.37 -12.55
N GLY A 85 -5.42 2.56 -13.87
CA GLY A 85 -4.39 2.15 -14.83
C GLY A 85 -2.99 2.73 -14.53
N PRO A 86 -2.86 4.03 -14.19
CA PRO A 86 -1.60 4.59 -13.73
C PRO A 86 -1.02 3.90 -12.49
N HIS A 87 -1.87 3.55 -11.51
CA HIS A 87 -1.46 2.82 -10.31
C HIS A 87 -0.86 1.44 -10.66
N GLU A 88 -1.56 0.63 -11.45
CA GLU A 88 -1.05 -0.68 -11.88
C GLU A 88 0.22 -0.55 -12.73
N GLY A 89 0.27 0.48 -13.60
CA GLY A 89 1.44 0.77 -14.42
C GLY A 89 2.69 1.05 -13.58
N VAL A 90 2.56 1.83 -12.51
CA VAL A 90 3.65 2.13 -11.58
C VAL A 90 4.09 0.87 -10.82
N ALA A 91 3.15 0.14 -10.22
CA ALA A 91 3.47 -1.08 -9.47
C ALA A 91 4.21 -2.11 -10.35
N ARG A 92 3.75 -2.31 -11.59
CA ARG A 92 4.39 -3.22 -12.56
C ARG A 92 5.75 -2.74 -13.03
N ARG A 93 5.96 -1.43 -13.16
CA ARG A 93 7.27 -0.87 -13.53
C ARG A 93 8.30 -1.05 -12.42
N ILE A 94 7.87 -0.95 -11.16
CA ILE A 94 8.71 -1.22 -9.99
C ILE A 94 9.06 -2.70 -9.93
N ASP A 95 8.10 -3.60 -10.15
CA ASP A 95 8.36 -5.03 -10.24
C ASP A 95 9.43 -5.38 -11.28
N TYR A 96 9.29 -4.83 -12.49
CA TYR A 96 10.32 -4.98 -13.53
C TYR A 96 11.69 -4.44 -13.08
N ALA A 97 11.74 -3.24 -12.49
CA ALA A 97 12.99 -2.63 -12.06
C ALA A 97 13.68 -3.45 -10.94
N VAL A 98 12.90 -3.99 -10.00
CA VAL A 98 13.40 -4.86 -8.92
C VAL A 98 13.97 -6.15 -9.49
N ALA A 99 13.25 -6.80 -10.41
CA ALA A 99 13.72 -8.03 -11.05
C ALA A 99 15.03 -7.82 -11.82
N GLN A 100 15.14 -6.72 -12.59
CA GLN A 100 16.36 -6.37 -13.30
C GLN A 100 17.53 -6.13 -12.35
N GLN A 101 17.33 -5.43 -11.22
CA GLN A 101 18.41 -5.24 -10.27
C GLN A 101 18.79 -6.51 -9.52
N CYS A 102 17.83 -7.40 -9.23
CA CYS A 102 18.17 -8.71 -8.68
C CYS A 102 19.06 -9.49 -9.64
N LEU A 103 18.76 -9.49 -10.94
CA LEU A 103 19.60 -10.13 -11.96
C LEU A 103 21.01 -9.54 -12.01
N ASN A 104 21.13 -8.21 -12.04
CA ASN A 104 22.43 -7.52 -12.08
C ASN A 104 23.30 -7.83 -10.85
N MET A 105 22.67 -8.17 -9.72
CA MET A 105 23.34 -8.53 -8.48
C MET A 105 23.57 -10.04 -8.32
N GLY A 106 23.15 -10.88 -9.27
CA GLY A 106 23.18 -12.35 -9.15
C GLY A 106 22.22 -12.89 -8.07
N LEU A 107 21.13 -12.16 -7.81
CA LEU A 107 20.11 -12.44 -6.80
C LEU A 107 18.74 -12.78 -7.40
N GLU A 108 18.66 -13.11 -8.69
CA GLU A 108 17.40 -13.34 -9.41
C GLU A 108 16.54 -14.46 -8.83
N ARG A 109 17.17 -15.43 -8.14
CA ARG A 109 16.47 -16.51 -7.43
C ARG A 109 16.24 -16.22 -5.95
N SER A 110 16.70 -15.09 -5.44
CA SER A 110 16.69 -14.75 -4.00
C SER A 110 15.46 -13.95 -3.57
N LEU A 111 14.72 -13.39 -4.52
CA LEU A 111 13.56 -12.54 -4.25
C LEU A 111 12.46 -12.82 -5.26
N ARG A 112 11.30 -13.26 -4.79
CA ARG A 112 10.15 -13.61 -5.63
C ARG A 112 9.02 -12.59 -5.46
N PRO A 113 8.39 -12.09 -6.55
CA PRO A 113 7.20 -11.27 -6.44
C PRO A 113 6.03 -12.08 -5.85
N SER A 114 5.31 -11.48 -4.91
CA SER A 114 4.08 -11.98 -4.31
C SER A 114 2.86 -11.11 -4.63
N GLY A 115 3.05 -10.00 -5.37
CA GLY A 115 1.97 -9.15 -5.85
C GLY A 115 1.15 -8.55 -4.71
N SER A 116 -0.18 -8.55 -4.86
CA SER A 116 -1.13 -7.99 -3.90
C SER A 116 -1.44 -8.95 -2.74
N ILE A 117 -0.42 -9.38 -2.01
CA ILE A 117 -0.58 -10.29 -0.87
C ILE A 117 -1.47 -9.64 0.20
N ARG A 118 -2.39 -10.43 0.78
CA ARG A 118 -3.27 -10.02 1.87
C ARG A 118 -2.82 -10.66 3.18
N LEU A 119 -2.36 -9.88 4.15
CA LEU A 119 -1.85 -10.41 5.41
C LEU A 119 -2.62 -9.86 6.62
N PRO A 120 -2.75 -10.67 7.70
CA PRO A 120 -3.37 -10.23 8.95
C PRO A 120 -2.39 -9.37 9.76
N GLY A 121 -2.91 -8.27 10.31
CA GLY A 121 -2.31 -7.54 11.42
C GLY A 121 -2.93 -7.98 12.76
N VAL A 122 -2.80 -7.14 13.79
CA VAL A 122 -3.33 -7.44 15.13
C VAL A 122 -4.85 -7.47 15.17
N SER A 123 -5.51 -6.48 14.56
CA SER A 123 -6.96 -6.33 14.52
C SER A 123 -7.46 -6.00 13.11
N SER A 124 -6.63 -6.26 12.11
CA SER A 124 -6.92 -5.89 10.72
C SER A 124 -6.34 -6.89 9.73
N LYS A 125 -6.67 -6.74 8.44
CA LYS A 125 -6.14 -7.53 7.34
C LYS A 125 -6.02 -6.66 6.11
N LYS A 126 -4.80 -6.43 5.62
CA LYS A 126 -4.48 -5.47 4.55
C LYS A 126 -3.85 -6.15 3.34
N GLU A 127 -4.21 -5.66 2.16
CA GLU A 127 -3.62 -6.00 0.86
C GLU A 127 -2.54 -4.99 0.47
N ALA A 128 -1.44 -5.48 -0.07
CA ALA A 128 -0.40 -4.67 -0.68
C ALA A 128 -0.77 -4.23 -2.11
N ASP A 129 -0.21 -3.11 -2.56
CA ASP A 129 -0.25 -2.76 -3.99
C ASP A 129 0.72 -3.65 -4.80
N GLY A 130 1.87 -3.98 -4.21
CA GLY A 130 2.82 -4.99 -4.68
C GLY A 130 3.80 -5.41 -3.58
N SER A 131 4.38 -6.60 -3.67
CA SER A 131 5.23 -7.15 -2.62
C SER A 131 6.18 -8.23 -3.11
N TRP A 132 7.27 -8.45 -2.37
CA TRP A 132 8.29 -9.46 -2.67
C TRP A 132 8.72 -10.23 -1.43
N ILE A 133 8.88 -11.55 -1.57
CA ILE A 133 9.26 -12.48 -0.50
C ILE A 133 10.65 -13.07 -0.80
N PRO A 134 11.55 -13.15 0.20
CA PRO A 134 12.84 -13.84 0.05
C PRO A 134 12.67 -15.32 -0.31
N THR A 135 13.56 -15.82 -1.16
CA THR A 135 13.65 -17.23 -1.54
C THR A 135 15.08 -17.73 -1.28
N PRO A 136 15.29 -18.83 -0.55
CA PRO A 136 14.28 -19.62 0.16
C PRO A 136 13.63 -18.82 1.29
N GLN A 137 12.47 -19.30 1.76
CA GLN A 137 11.78 -18.67 2.88
C GLN A 137 12.65 -18.74 4.14
N ILE A 138 12.81 -17.61 4.81
CA ILE A 138 13.58 -17.52 6.06
C ILE A 138 12.79 -18.21 7.19
N PRO A 139 13.36 -19.21 7.90
CA PRO A 139 12.69 -19.86 9.02
C PRO A 139 12.19 -18.87 10.08
N GLY A 140 10.99 -19.11 10.61
CA GLY A 140 10.39 -18.26 11.66
C GLY A 140 9.88 -16.89 11.20
N ARG A 141 10.04 -16.51 9.92
CA ARG A 141 9.62 -15.20 9.39
C ARG A 141 8.12 -15.10 9.07
N GLY A 142 7.45 -16.23 8.91
CA GLY A 142 6.06 -16.29 8.45
C GLY A 142 5.90 -15.82 6.98
N PRO A 143 4.66 -15.51 6.55
CA PRO A 143 4.34 -15.19 5.14
C PRO A 143 4.68 -13.74 4.74
N TRP A 144 5.26 -12.94 5.64
CA TRP A 144 5.48 -11.51 5.43
C TRP A 144 6.42 -11.23 4.25
N PRO A 145 6.17 -10.22 3.40
CA PRO A 145 7.13 -9.80 2.37
C PRO A 145 8.30 -9.03 2.99
N THR A 146 9.48 -9.04 2.33
CA THR A 146 10.64 -8.24 2.78
C THR A 146 10.57 -6.82 2.27
N MET A 147 9.93 -6.66 1.11
CA MET A 147 9.69 -5.39 0.46
C MET A 147 8.24 -5.28 0.05
N VAL A 148 7.65 -4.11 0.28
CA VAL A 148 6.28 -3.76 -0.13
C VAL A 148 6.33 -2.46 -0.92
N VAL A 149 5.45 -2.32 -1.92
CA VAL A 149 5.16 -1.04 -2.55
C VAL A 149 3.74 -0.61 -2.21
N GLU A 150 3.57 0.67 -1.94
CA GLU A 150 2.28 1.36 -1.79
C GLU A 150 2.27 2.53 -2.77
N VAL A 151 1.30 2.56 -3.68
CA VAL A 151 1.21 3.51 -4.78
C VAL A 151 -0.05 4.34 -4.64
N ALA A 152 0.07 5.66 -4.68
CA ALA A 152 -1.06 6.58 -4.64
C ALA A 152 -1.19 7.34 -5.96
N VAL A 153 -2.43 7.68 -6.33
CA VAL A 153 -2.70 8.65 -7.40
C VAL A 153 -3.62 9.75 -6.86
N SER A 154 -3.02 10.86 -6.43
CA SER A 154 -3.71 11.99 -5.75
C SER A 154 -4.17 11.70 -4.32
N GLU A 155 -3.69 10.63 -3.69
CA GLU A 155 -3.86 10.35 -2.27
C GLU A 155 -3.14 11.37 -1.38
N SER A 156 -3.60 11.51 -0.13
CA SER A 156 -2.78 12.17 0.88
C SER A 156 -1.54 11.33 1.23
N HIS A 157 -0.35 11.95 1.21
CA HIS A 157 0.90 11.34 1.69
C HIS A 157 0.77 10.76 3.11
N ARG A 158 -0.09 11.34 3.95
CA ARG A 158 -0.44 10.86 5.29
C ARG A 158 -0.97 9.42 5.29
N LYS A 159 -1.81 9.05 4.33
CA LYS A 159 -2.40 7.71 4.21
C LYS A 159 -1.36 6.68 3.76
N LEU A 160 -0.52 7.01 2.77
CA LEU A 160 0.63 6.18 2.38
C LEU A 160 1.58 5.91 3.56
N ARG A 161 1.81 6.92 4.41
CA ARG A 161 2.63 6.76 5.62
C ARG A 161 1.99 5.86 6.66
N ALA A 162 0.69 6.00 6.89
CA ALA A 162 -0.03 5.09 7.78
C ALA A 162 0.06 3.64 7.28
N ASP A 163 -0.05 3.42 5.97
CA ASP A 163 0.09 2.09 5.37
C ASP A 163 1.50 1.52 5.51
N ALA A 164 2.53 2.33 5.30
CA ALA A 164 3.91 1.91 5.56
C ALA A 164 4.12 1.49 7.02
N ASP A 165 3.66 2.31 7.98
CA ASP A 165 3.74 2.02 9.41
C ASP A 165 3.02 0.71 9.77
N TRP A 166 1.88 0.44 9.12
CA TRP A 166 1.12 -0.79 9.28
C TRP A 166 1.95 -2.03 8.92
N TRP A 167 2.61 -2.02 7.75
CA TRP A 167 3.46 -3.13 7.30
C TRP A 167 4.64 -3.37 8.24
N PHE A 168 5.29 -2.31 8.70
CA PHE A 168 6.42 -2.45 9.62
C PHE A 168 6.02 -3.00 11.00
N SER A 169 4.92 -2.49 11.54
CA SER A 169 4.50 -2.81 12.90
C SER A 169 3.91 -4.21 13.03
N ASN A 170 3.05 -4.60 12.07
CA ASN A 170 2.38 -5.90 12.09
C ASN A 170 3.29 -7.05 11.64
N SER A 171 4.32 -6.76 10.85
CA SER A 171 5.30 -7.78 10.44
C SER A 171 6.36 -8.09 11.48
N HIS A 172 6.36 -7.39 12.63
CA HIS A 172 7.39 -7.51 13.67
C HIS A 172 8.82 -7.37 13.12
N GLY A 173 9.00 -6.47 12.14
CA GLY A 173 10.28 -6.23 11.49
C GLY A 173 10.66 -7.27 10.42
N ALA A 174 9.76 -8.16 10.01
CA ALA A 174 9.97 -9.01 8.84
C ALA A 174 9.99 -8.19 7.55
N VAL A 175 9.14 -7.16 7.43
CA VAL A 175 9.24 -6.14 6.37
C VAL A 175 10.45 -5.26 6.65
N LYS A 176 11.32 -5.09 5.65
CA LYS A 176 12.56 -4.31 5.74
C LYS A 176 12.47 -2.98 5.00
N VAL A 177 11.70 -2.95 3.92
CA VAL A 177 11.53 -1.77 3.06
C VAL A 177 10.06 -1.63 2.67
N VAL A 178 9.53 -0.41 2.77
CA VAL A 178 8.30 -0.01 2.07
C VAL A 178 8.65 1.11 1.11
N ILE A 179 8.34 0.93 -0.17
CA ILE A 179 8.48 1.96 -1.19
C ILE A 179 7.12 2.65 -1.33
N ILE A 180 7.06 3.92 -0.96
CA ILE A 180 5.90 4.76 -1.25
C ILE A 180 6.11 5.42 -2.61
N VAL A 181 5.09 5.35 -3.46
CA VAL A 181 5.07 6.09 -4.73
C VAL A 181 3.85 6.98 -4.79
N ASP A 182 4.05 8.28 -4.74
CA ASP A 182 3.00 9.29 -4.82
C ASP A 182 3.02 9.92 -6.22
N VAL A 183 1.96 9.67 -6.98
CA VAL A 183 1.71 10.29 -8.29
C VAL A 183 0.75 11.45 -8.10
N SER A 184 1.26 12.67 -8.15
CA SER A 184 0.48 13.88 -7.94
C SER A 184 0.37 14.72 -9.21
N LYS A 185 -0.77 15.42 -9.32
CA LYS A 185 -1.05 16.38 -10.40
C LYS A 185 -1.39 17.73 -9.80
N GLU A 186 -0.49 18.68 -9.96
CA GLU A 186 -0.75 20.08 -9.62
C GLU A 186 -1.62 20.68 -10.72
N LYS A 187 -2.92 20.87 -10.43
CA LYS A 187 -3.92 21.29 -11.43
C LYS A 187 -3.57 22.66 -12.03
N GLU A 188 -3.14 23.60 -11.20
CA GLU A 188 -2.79 24.97 -11.59
C GLU A 188 -1.59 25.01 -12.54
N LYS A 189 -0.51 24.29 -12.20
CA LYS A 189 0.73 24.28 -12.98
C LYS A 189 0.75 23.24 -14.12
N LYS A 190 -0.34 22.48 -14.29
CA LYS A 190 -0.42 21.27 -15.17
C LYS A 190 0.77 20.33 -15.00
N LYS A 191 1.40 20.35 -13.83
CA LYS A 191 2.63 19.61 -13.54
C LYS A 191 2.27 18.26 -12.96
N ARG A 192 2.80 17.20 -13.56
CA ARG A 192 2.73 15.85 -13.01
C ARG A 192 4.04 15.56 -12.32
N THR A 193 3.97 15.22 -11.04
CA THR A 193 5.14 14.79 -10.28
C THR A 193 4.97 13.36 -9.80
N ILE A 194 6.07 12.63 -9.74
CA ILE A 194 6.12 11.31 -9.13
C ILE A 194 7.18 11.38 -8.05
N THR A 195 6.77 11.09 -6.83
CA THR A 195 7.66 11.04 -5.67
C THR A 195 7.82 9.61 -5.21
N PHE A 196 9.07 9.16 -5.11
CA PHE A 196 9.44 7.87 -4.53
C PHE A 196 10.03 8.11 -3.15
N GLU A 197 9.54 7.40 -2.14
CA GLU A 197 10.13 7.39 -0.81
C GLU A 197 10.47 5.96 -0.40
N THR A 198 11.72 5.75 0.00
CA THR A 198 12.16 4.48 0.60
C THR A 198 12.05 4.59 2.11
N ILE A 199 11.10 3.86 2.68
CA ILE A 199 10.85 3.84 4.12
C ILE A 199 11.51 2.62 4.72
N ILE A 200 12.19 2.81 5.85
CA ILE A 200 12.83 1.75 6.62
C ILE A 200 12.54 1.94 8.11
N LEU A 201 12.79 0.90 8.91
CA LEU A 201 12.87 1.05 10.36
C LEU A 201 14.10 1.87 10.74
N ASP A 202 13.94 2.74 11.73
CA ASP A 202 15.03 3.50 12.34
C ASP A 202 16.09 2.53 12.91
N PRO A 203 17.31 2.49 12.33
CA PRO A 203 18.34 1.55 12.75
C PRO A 203 18.78 1.76 14.21
N THR A 204 18.59 2.96 14.76
CA THR A 204 18.93 3.26 16.16
C THR A 204 17.93 2.61 17.14
N MET A 205 16.71 2.32 16.68
CA MET A 205 15.65 1.72 17.49
C MET A 205 15.66 0.17 17.42
N THR A 206 16.28 -0.41 16.38
CA THR A 206 16.31 -1.87 16.20
C THR A 206 17.26 -2.58 17.16
N LEU A 207 18.15 -1.86 17.85
CA LEU A 207 19.08 -2.38 18.86
C LEU A 207 18.43 -2.66 20.22
N ARG A 208 17.16 -2.28 20.44
CA ARG A 208 16.47 -2.50 21.72
C ARG A 208 15.91 -3.93 21.85
N PRO A 209 15.94 -4.53 23.06
CA PRO A 209 15.32 -5.83 23.33
C PRO A 209 13.82 -5.87 22.99
N LEU A 210 13.35 -7.03 22.51
CA LEU A 210 11.93 -7.34 22.29
C LEU A 210 11.27 -7.59 23.66
N PRO A 211 10.84 -6.53 24.37
CA PRO A 211 9.47 -6.02 24.19
C PRO A 211 9.38 -4.50 24.04
N GLN A 212 10.51 -3.78 24.07
CA GLN A 212 10.55 -2.31 24.01
C GLN A 212 10.76 -1.78 22.58
N ARG A 213 10.87 -2.67 21.60
CA ARG A 213 11.13 -2.33 20.21
C ARG A 213 9.95 -1.54 19.65
N ARG A 214 10.10 -0.21 19.61
CA ARG A 214 9.18 0.66 18.89
C ARG A 214 9.55 0.62 17.42
N TYR A 215 8.60 0.24 16.58
CA TYR A 215 8.74 0.28 15.12
C TYR A 215 8.57 1.72 14.66
N LYS A 216 9.62 2.53 14.86
CA LYS A 216 9.70 3.88 14.33
C LYS A 216 10.24 3.81 12.91
N THR A 217 9.54 4.42 11.98
CA THR A 217 9.92 4.47 10.56
C THR A 217 10.64 5.78 10.25
N ILE A 218 11.57 5.75 9.30
CA ILE A 218 12.26 6.92 8.75
C ILE A 218 12.25 6.89 7.23
N THR A 219 12.34 8.06 6.61
CA THR A 219 12.62 8.18 5.17
C THR A 219 14.12 8.00 4.96
N ARG A 220 14.53 6.88 4.36
CA ARG A 220 15.93 6.70 3.97
C ARG A 220 16.28 7.58 2.78
N GLN A 221 15.37 7.65 1.81
CA GLN A 221 15.56 8.37 0.56
C GLN A 221 14.22 8.89 0.05
N LYS A 222 14.24 10.10 -0.52
CA LYS A 222 13.11 10.71 -1.22
C LYS A 222 13.59 11.28 -2.54
N ILE A 223 12.92 10.90 -3.63
CA ILE A 223 13.23 11.37 -4.98
C ILE A 223 11.93 11.87 -5.59
N THR A 224 11.90 13.12 -6.05
CA THR A 224 10.75 13.69 -6.78
C THR A 224 11.19 14.00 -8.20
N THR A 225 10.45 13.50 -9.17
CA THR A 225 10.64 13.80 -10.59
C THR A 225 9.38 14.40 -11.19
N SER A 226 9.54 15.19 -12.23
CA SER A 226 8.43 15.76 -12.99
C SER A 226 8.79 15.82 -14.46
N ARG A 227 7.80 15.68 -15.34
CA ARG A 227 8.03 15.95 -16.76
C ARG A 227 8.16 17.47 -16.96
N GLU A 228 9.22 17.91 -17.62
CA GLU A 228 9.31 19.31 -18.04
C GLU A 228 8.23 19.62 -19.08
N PRO A 229 7.61 20.82 -19.04
CA PRO A 229 6.66 21.24 -20.07
C PRO A 229 7.35 21.19 -21.45
N GLY A 230 6.80 20.43 -22.40
CA GLY A 230 7.21 20.47 -23.81
C GLY A 230 8.06 19.29 -24.34
N ARG A 231 8.57 18.38 -23.50
CA ARG A 231 9.31 17.20 -24.00
C ARG A 231 8.33 16.11 -24.45
N SER A 232 8.09 15.93 -25.76
CA SER A 232 7.31 14.83 -26.33
C SER A 232 7.99 13.47 -26.09
N ASN A 233 7.22 12.37 -26.17
CA ASN A 233 7.75 11.02 -25.97
C ASN A 233 8.75 10.70 -27.09
N GLN A 234 10.05 10.79 -26.82
CA GLN A 234 11.02 10.00 -27.58
C GLN A 234 10.83 8.56 -27.12
N TYR A 235 10.07 7.79 -27.90
CA TYR A 235 10.07 6.35 -27.80
C TYR A 235 11.51 5.89 -28.02
N PHE A 236 12.10 5.26 -27.01
CA PHE A 236 13.27 4.41 -27.24
C PHE A 236 12.77 3.19 -28.01
N SER A 237 12.83 3.28 -29.33
CA SER A 237 12.89 2.12 -30.20
C SER A 237 14.30 1.55 -30.09
N GLN A 238 14.44 0.44 -29.38
CA GLN A 238 15.45 -0.57 -29.63
C GLN A 238 14.78 -1.93 -29.47
#